data_AF-A0A067PD01-F1
#
_entry.id   AF-A0A067PD01-F1
#
_cell.length_a   1.000
_cell.length_b   1.000
_cell.length_c   1.000
_cell.angle_alpha   90.00
_cell.angle_beta   90.00
_cell.angle_gamma   90.00
#
_symmetry.space_group_name_H-M   'P 1'
#
loop_
_entity.id
_entity.type
_entity.pdbx_description
1 polymer ?
#
loop_
_entity_poly.entity_id
_entity_poly.type
_entity_poly.pdbx_seq_one_letter_code
_entity_poly.pdbx_strand_id
1 'polypeptide(L)'
;MTNPTPKGPKLAAPTPFTGDRRKTDKFLSEVKLVLGANQGDFPDEWSKVAYSLSFMKEGTAGSWAMQLLEDIDAKKTAAIKIKDSWEEFSKSLKEAFGELDKGATARMQIQ
;
A
#
# COMPACT_ATOMS: atom_id res chain seq x y z
N MET A 1 2.40 -35.98 -4.23
CA MET A 1 3.68 -35.24 -4.27
C MET A 1 3.36 -33.78 -4.51
N THR A 2 3.40 -32.92 -3.49
CA THR A 2 3.19 -31.48 -3.69
C THR A 2 4.52 -30.87 -4.13
N ASN A 3 4.64 -30.60 -5.43
CA ASN A 3 5.79 -29.92 -5.98
C ASN A 3 5.87 -28.52 -5.35
N PRO A 4 6.97 -28.11 -4.70
CA PRO A 4 7.08 -26.75 -4.18
C PRO A 4 7.10 -25.82 -5.39
N THR A 5 6.07 -24.98 -5.51
CA THR A 5 6.06 -23.86 -6.45
C THR A 5 7.37 -23.09 -6.27
N PRO A 6 8.12 -22.76 -7.34
CA PRO A 6 9.34 -21.99 -7.21
C PRO A 6 9.01 -20.64 -6.57
N LYS A 7 9.25 -20.52 -5.27
CA LYS A 7 9.22 -19.22 -4.60
C LYS A 7 10.40 -18.45 -5.19
N GLY A 8 10.12 -17.27 -5.73
CA GLY A 8 11.16 -16.39 -6.27
C GLY A 8 12.24 -16.08 -5.22
N PRO A 9 13.29 -15.32 -5.61
CA PRO A 9 14.33 -14.92 -4.68
C PRO A 9 13.73 -14.34 -3.40
N LYS A 10 14.18 -14.81 -2.23
CA LYS A 10 13.79 -14.22 -0.93
C LYS A 10 14.36 -12.80 -0.85
N LEU A 11 13.62 -11.83 -1.36
CA LEU A 11 13.93 -10.43 -1.19
C LEU A 11 13.71 -10.04 0.28
N ALA A 12 14.49 -9.06 0.74
CA ALA A 12 14.30 -8.51 2.08
C ALA A 12 12.87 -7.95 2.19
N ALA A 13 12.20 -8.25 3.30
CA ALA A 13 10.89 -7.67 3.58
C ALA A 13 11.04 -6.13 3.67
N PRO A 14 10.08 -5.35 3.12
CA PRO A 14 10.04 -3.91 3.30
C PRO A 14 10.13 -3.54 4.78
N THR A 15 10.82 -2.44 5.07
CA THR A 15 10.87 -1.93 6.44
C THR A 15 9.45 -1.53 6.88
N PRO A 16 9.01 -1.82 8.12
CA PRO A 16 7.74 -1.32 8.64
C PRO A 16 7.62 0.19 8.41
N PHE A 17 6.52 0.62 7.80
CA PHE A 17 6.29 2.00 7.45
C PHE A 17 5.38 2.65 8.49
N THR A 18 5.89 3.69 9.15
CA THR A 18 5.18 4.40 10.21
C THR A 18 4.50 5.70 9.75
N GLY A 19 4.64 6.06 8.47
CA GLY A 19 4.15 7.33 7.92
C GLY A 19 5.22 8.43 7.82
N ASP A 20 6.50 8.10 8.00
CA ASP A 20 7.61 9.05 7.85
C ASP A 20 7.76 9.46 6.38
N ARG A 21 7.56 10.76 6.12
CA ARG A 21 7.58 11.32 4.76
C ARG A 21 8.87 11.08 4.01
N ARG A 22 10.01 11.10 4.71
CA ARG A 22 11.33 10.87 4.12
C ARG A 22 11.53 9.41 3.69
N LYS A 23 10.68 8.51 4.17
CA LYS A 23 10.72 7.07 3.92
C LYS A 23 9.63 6.60 2.97
N THR A 24 8.65 7.44 2.60
CA THR A 24 7.54 7.08 1.72
C THR A 24 8.03 6.57 0.36
N ASP A 25 8.94 7.31 -0.30
CA ASP A 25 9.48 6.89 -1.61
C ASP A 25 10.37 5.65 -1.51
N LYS A 26 11.16 5.55 -0.43
CA LYS A 26 11.98 4.36 -0.15
C LYS A 26 11.08 3.13 0.03
N PHE A 27 10.05 3.25 0.85
CA PHE A 27 9.08 2.18 1.10
C PHE A 27 8.39 1.72 -0.19
N LEU A 28 7.87 2.65 -1.00
CA LEU A 28 7.26 2.32 -2.29
C LEU A 28 8.23 1.63 -3.24
N SER A 29 9.51 2.02 -3.24
CA SER A 29 10.54 1.39 -4.06
C SER A 29 10.84 -0.04 -3.61
N GLU A 30 10.96 -0.26 -2.29
CA GLU A 30 11.13 -1.59 -1.70
C GLU A 30 9.94 -2.52 -2.03
N VAL A 31 8.71 -2.02 -1.92
CA VAL A 31 7.53 -2.79 -2.28
C VAL A 31 7.50 -3.12 -3.77
N LYS A 32 7.71 -2.13 -4.66
CA LYS A 32 7.73 -2.34 -6.11
C LYS A 32 8.76 -3.39 -6.53
N LEU A 33 9.92 -3.42 -5.87
CA LEU A 33 10.95 -4.43 -6.12
C LEU A 33 10.44 -5.84 -5.82
N VAL A 34 9.73 -6.03 -4.69
CA VAL A 34 9.15 -7.34 -4.33
C VAL A 34 8.02 -7.75 -5.28
N LEU A 35 7.11 -6.83 -5.59
CA LEU A 35 6.01 -7.08 -6.52
C LEU A 35 6.54 -7.45 -7.92
N GLY A 36 7.60 -6.77 -8.38
CA GLY A 36 8.22 -7.04 -9.68
C GLY A 36 8.99 -8.37 -9.74
N ALA A 37 9.62 -8.79 -8.64
CA ALA A 37 10.37 -10.05 -8.60
C ALA A 37 9.46 -11.28 -8.40
N ASN A 38 8.31 -11.11 -7.74
CA ASN A 38 7.39 -12.19 -7.38
C ASN A 38 6.00 -12.00 -8.01
N GLN A 39 5.94 -11.59 -9.29
CA GLN A 39 4.66 -11.31 -9.96
C GLN A 39 3.65 -12.46 -9.87
N GLY A 40 4.11 -13.71 -9.86
CA GLY A 40 3.24 -14.89 -9.70
C GLY A 40 2.56 -15.02 -8.34
N ASP A 41 3.11 -14.40 -7.29
CA ASP A 41 2.52 -14.39 -5.94
C ASP A 41 1.49 -13.26 -5.77
N PHE A 42 1.43 -12.31 -6.71
CA PHE A 42 0.54 -11.15 -6.69
C PHE A 42 -0.36 -11.10 -7.94
N PRO A 43 -1.32 -12.04 -8.07
CA PRO A 43 -2.11 -12.21 -9.29
C PRO A 43 -3.10 -11.07 -9.57
N ASP A 44 -3.42 -10.25 -8.56
CA ASP A 44 -4.40 -9.17 -8.65
C ASP A 44 -3.92 -7.88 -7.97
N GLU A 45 -4.54 -6.75 -8.33
CA GLU A 45 -4.17 -5.43 -7.77
C GLU A 45 -4.35 -5.37 -6.25
N TRP A 46 -5.37 -6.06 -5.73
CA TRP A 46 -5.62 -6.10 -4.30
C TRP A 46 -4.51 -6.81 -3.54
N SER A 47 -3.96 -7.91 -4.06
CA SER A 47 -2.84 -8.62 -3.44
C SER A 47 -1.61 -7.73 -3.26
N LYS A 48 -1.35 -6.81 -4.22
CA LYS A 48 -0.28 -5.81 -4.16
C LYS A 48 -0.54 -4.77 -3.08
N VAL A 49 -1.77 -4.25 -3.02
CA VAL A 49 -2.20 -3.27 -2.03
C VAL A 49 -2.17 -3.87 -0.62
N ALA A 50 -2.77 -5.05 -0.43
CA ALA A 50 -2.81 -5.77 0.83
C ALA A 50 -1.41 -6.09 1.36
N TYR A 51 -0.49 -6.51 0.48
CA TYR A 51 0.91 -6.70 0.84
C TYR A 51 1.51 -5.43 1.43
N SER A 52 1.29 -4.28 0.79
CA SER A 52 1.78 -2.98 1.26
C SER A 52 1.19 -2.58 2.61
N LEU A 53 -0.13 -2.73 2.77
CA LEU A 53 -0.84 -2.43 4.02
C LEU A 53 -0.33 -3.28 5.18
N SER A 54 0.13 -4.51 4.92
CA SER A 54 0.68 -5.39 5.95
C SER A 54 1.97 -4.86 6.63
N PHE A 55 2.63 -3.88 6.02
CA PHE A 55 3.80 -3.19 6.58
C PHE A 55 3.46 -1.84 7.23
N MET A 56 2.21 -1.39 7.12
CA MET A 56 1.69 -0.17 7.71
C MET A 56 0.95 -0.51 9.00
N LYS A 57 1.68 -0.94 10.02
CA LYS A 57 1.10 -1.42 11.29
C LYS A 57 1.19 -0.42 12.43
N GLU A 58 2.05 0.57 12.30
CA GLU A 58 2.40 1.48 13.38
C GLU A 58 2.36 2.94 12.89
N GLY A 59 2.31 3.86 13.84
CA GLY A 59 2.27 5.30 13.55
C GLY A 59 1.03 5.72 12.75
N THR A 60 1.17 6.84 12.04
CA THR A 60 0.09 7.42 11.23
C THR A 60 -0.24 6.58 10.01
N ALA A 61 0.72 5.82 9.49
CA ALA A 61 0.48 4.83 8.43
C ALA A 61 -0.43 3.68 8.90
N GLY A 62 -0.27 3.22 10.14
CA GLY A 62 -1.17 2.23 10.75
C GLY A 62 -2.62 2.70 10.77
N SER A 63 -2.86 3.91 11.30
CA SER A 63 -4.21 4.50 11.32
C SER A 63 -4.80 4.69 9.92
N TRP A 64 -3.98 5.15 8.96
CA TRP A 64 -4.42 5.32 7.57
C TRP A 64 -4.79 3.98 6.91
N ALA A 65 -3.99 2.93 7.15
CA ALA A 65 -4.26 1.59 6.63
C ALA A 65 -5.55 1.00 7.21
N MET A 66 -5.79 1.15 8.52
CA MET A 66 -7.05 0.73 9.14
C MET A 66 -8.25 1.48 8.54
N GLN A 67 -8.15 2.80 8.41
CA GLN A 67 -9.25 3.59 7.84
C GLN A 67 -9.56 3.20 6.39
N LEU A 68 -8.53 2.93 5.58
CA LEU A 68 -8.72 2.48 4.21
C LEU A 68 -9.44 1.13 4.15
N LEU A 69 -9.11 0.19 5.05
CA LEU A 69 -9.79 -1.11 5.14
C LEU A 69 -11.26 -0.95 5.53
N GLU A 70 -11.56 -0.11 6.53
CA GLU A 70 -12.94 0.21 6.91
C GLU A 70 -13.72 0.84 5.74
N ASP A 71 -13.09 1.72 4.97
CA ASP A 71 -13.70 2.36 3.81
C ASP A 71 -13.95 1.40 2.65
N ILE A 72 -13.09 0.38 2.48
CA ILE A 72 -13.27 -0.73 1.54
C ILE A 72 -14.48 -1.57 1.97
N ASP A 73 -14.57 -1.93 3.25
CA ASP A 73 -15.68 -2.72 3.80
C ASP A 73 -17.02 -1.98 3.68
N ALA A 74 -17.00 -0.65 3.90
CA ALA A 74 -18.12 0.25 3.65
C ALA A 74 -18.40 0.49 2.15
N LYS A 75 -17.65 -0.14 1.25
CA LYS A 75 -17.77 -0.04 -0.22
C LYS A 75 -17.72 1.40 -0.73
N LYS A 76 -16.93 2.27 -0.08
CA LYS A 76 -16.76 3.65 -0.54
C LYS A 76 -16.05 3.66 -1.89
N THR A 77 -16.62 4.36 -2.88
CA THR A 77 -16.10 4.39 -4.25
C THR A 77 -14.61 4.76 -4.34
N ALA A 78 -14.14 5.71 -3.52
CA ALA A 78 -12.73 6.10 -3.50
C ALA A 78 -11.82 4.97 -3.00
N ALA A 79 -12.23 4.26 -1.94
CA ALA A 79 -11.46 3.17 -1.38
C ALA A 79 -11.46 1.93 -2.27
N ILE A 80 -12.55 1.65 -2.97
CA ILE A 80 -12.60 0.60 -4.00
C ILE A 80 -11.64 0.90 -5.15
N LYS A 81 -11.54 2.16 -5.59
CA LYS A 81 -10.55 2.57 -6.60
C LYS A 81 -9.12 2.33 -6.13
N ILE A 82 -8.82 2.67 -4.87
CA ILE A 82 -7.51 2.44 -4.25
C ILE A 82 -7.22 0.92 -4.15
N LYS A 83 -8.22 0.13 -3.75
CA LYS A 83 -8.13 -1.33 -3.63
C LYS A 83 -7.80 -2.01 -4.97
N ASP A 84 -8.47 -1.58 -6.03
CA ASP A 84 -8.43 -2.23 -7.34
C ASP A 84 -7.42 -1.59 -8.31
N SER A 85 -6.60 -0.64 -7.85
CA SER A 85 -5.54 -0.02 -8.65
C SER A 85 -4.31 0.30 -7.81
N TRP A 86 -3.20 -0.37 -8.13
CA TRP A 86 -1.89 -0.07 -7.55
C TRP A 86 -1.46 1.38 -7.79
N GLU A 87 -1.84 1.95 -8.93
CA GLU A 87 -1.54 3.35 -9.26
C GLU A 87 -2.26 4.32 -8.32
N GLU A 88 -3.57 4.11 -8.11
CA GLU A 88 -4.37 4.93 -7.19
C GLU A 88 -3.91 4.76 -5.74
N PHE A 89 -3.51 3.55 -5.35
CA PHE A 89 -2.89 3.30 -4.05
C PHE A 89 -1.56 4.05 -3.89
N SER A 90 -0.63 3.90 -4.84
CA SER A 90 0.68 4.55 -4.79
C SER A 90 0.55 6.07 -4.74
N LYS A 91 -0.40 6.62 -5.51
CA LYS A 91 -0.72 8.04 -5.52
C LYS A 91 -1.31 8.48 -4.17
N SER A 92 -2.34 7.79 -3.69
CA SER A 92 -2.97 8.10 -2.40
C SER A 92 -1.98 8.04 -1.23
N LEU A 93 -1.03 7.09 -1.26
CA LEU A 93 0.02 6.99 -0.26
C LEU A 93 1.00 8.17 -0.32
N LYS A 94 1.38 8.60 -1.53
CA LYS A 94 2.20 9.81 -1.72
C LYS A 94 1.45 11.08 -1.36
N GLU A 95 0.15 11.17 -1.56
CA GLU A 95 -0.64 12.32 -1.11
C GLU A 95 -0.75 12.36 0.42
N ALA A 96 -0.92 11.20 1.07
CA ALA A 96 -1.02 11.10 2.52
C ALA A 96 0.32 11.35 3.23
N PHE A 97 1.44 10.87 2.66
CA PHE A 97 2.74 10.85 3.33
C PHE A 97 3.90 11.44 2.50
N GLY A 98 3.67 12.02 1.33
CA GLY A 98 4.70 12.69 0.54
C GLY A 98 4.94 14.15 0.97
N GLU A 99 5.96 14.77 0.39
CA GLU A 99 6.06 16.23 0.41
C GLU A 99 4.89 16.80 -0.39
N LEU A 100 4.05 17.52 0.32
CA LEU A 100 2.79 18.05 -0.16
C LEU A 100 3.11 19.19 -1.13
N ASP A 101 3.36 18.87 -2.40
CA ASP A 101 3.24 19.88 -3.45
C ASP A 101 1.75 20.16 -3.62
N LYS A 102 1.32 21.17 -2.85
CA LYS A 102 0.00 21.82 -2.76
C LYS A 102 -1.06 21.29 -3.74
N GLY A 103 -2.03 20.55 -3.20
CA GLY A 103 -3.39 20.50 -3.77
C GLY A 103 -3.99 19.10 -3.82
N ALA A 104 -5.03 18.90 -3.01
CA ALA A 104 -5.80 17.67 -2.84
C ALA A 104 -5.05 16.61 -2.02
N THR A 105 -5.51 16.14 -0.86
CA THR A 105 -6.91 15.84 -0.56
C THR A 105 -7.15 16.00 0.95
N ALA A 106 -7.69 17.14 1.36
CA ALA A 106 -8.50 17.23 2.56
C ALA A 106 -9.79 16.44 2.32
N ARG A 107 -9.82 15.16 2.71
CA ARG A 107 -11.06 14.35 2.80
C ARG A 107 -11.20 13.66 4.15
N MET A 108 -10.70 14.29 5.20
CA MET A 108 -11.08 13.99 6.59
C MET A 108 -11.54 15.28 7.28
N GLN A 109 -12.47 15.99 6.64
CA GLN A 109 -13.35 16.92 7.34
C GLN A 109 -14.69 16.93 6.61
N ILE A 110 -15.58 15.98 6.92
CA ILE A 110 -17.00 16.25 7.15
C ILE A 110 -17.50 15.17 8.11
N GLN A 111 -17.62 15.53 9.39
CA GLN A 111 -18.68 15.04 10.27
C GLN A 111 -19.35 16.27 10.86
#